data_AF-A0A6N7FWE4-F1
#
_entry.id   AF-A0A6N7FWE4-F1
#
_cell.length_a   1.000
_cell.length_b   1.000
_cell.length_c   1.000
_cell.angle_alpha   90.00
_cell.angle_beta   90.00
_cell.angle_gamma   90.00
#
_symmetry.space_group_name_H-M   'P 1'
#
loop_
_entity.id
_entity.type
_entity.pdbx_description
1 polymer ?
#
loop_
_entity_poly.entity_id
_entity_poly.type
_entity_poly.pdbx_seq_one_letter_code
_entity_poly.pdbx_strand_id
1 'polypeptide(L)'
;MVTIDLHYDRWGSRLARIGDTPLTYDRLGSRPRALGNYALDYDMLGSRLKSIGDAEITYDRLGSRPSALGTWPVEYDRLGSRMNRVGPYDLAYRMLGSRIDTIGPMRIHHDRLGSRPKRVELTDGTARLNDELLITLFFVLDHIRRSHESSSSAGGNS
;
A
#
# COMPACT_ATOMS: atom_id res chain seq x y z
N MET A 1 5.52 13.76 17.87
CA MET A 1 5.10 13.35 16.52
C MET A 1 6.27 12.65 15.86
N VAL A 2 6.05 11.44 15.36
CA VAL A 2 7.10 10.61 14.74
C VAL A 2 6.92 10.65 13.25
N THR A 3 8.03 10.82 12.54
CA THR A 3 8.06 10.94 11.09
C THR A 3 8.88 9.79 10.51
N ILE A 4 8.32 9.10 9.54
CA ILE A 4 8.92 7.95 8.85
C ILE A 4 9.09 8.33 7.38
N ASP A 5 10.32 8.34 6.88
CA ASP A 5 10.58 8.64 5.48
C ASP A 5 10.37 7.41 4.59
N LEU A 6 9.82 7.64 3.41
CA LEU A 6 9.65 6.64 2.37
C LEU A 6 10.74 6.82 1.32
N HIS A 7 11.67 5.86 1.26
CA HIS A 7 12.77 5.90 0.31
C HIS A 7 12.41 5.12 -0.94
N TYR A 8 12.69 5.72 -2.09
CA TYR A 8 12.48 5.11 -3.39
C TYR A 8 13.82 4.80 -4.04
N ASP A 9 13.81 3.94 -5.05
CA ASP A 9 14.99 3.68 -5.87
C ASP A 9 15.52 4.96 -6.56
N ARG A 10 16.68 4.84 -7.22
CA ARG A 10 17.36 5.95 -7.89
C ARG A 10 16.46 6.71 -8.88
N TRP A 11 15.51 6.02 -9.49
CA TRP A 11 14.59 6.58 -10.49
C TRP A 11 13.27 7.05 -9.87
N GLY A 12 13.07 6.77 -8.59
CA GLY A 12 11.90 7.19 -7.86
C GLY A 12 10.64 6.37 -8.15
N SER A 13 10.75 5.27 -8.88
CA SER A 13 9.60 4.50 -9.37
C SER A 13 9.12 3.46 -8.37
N ARG A 14 10.02 2.92 -7.55
CA ARG A 14 9.73 1.82 -6.63
C ARG A 14 10.14 2.15 -5.20
N LEU A 15 9.28 1.82 -4.25
CA LEU A 15 9.52 2.00 -2.82
C LEU A 15 10.61 1.02 -2.36
N ALA A 16 11.77 1.51 -1.94
CA ALA A 16 12.88 0.67 -1.51
C ALA A 16 12.94 0.47 0.02
N ARG A 17 12.38 1.40 0.80
CA ARG A 17 12.40 1.34 2.27
C ARG A 17 11.27 2.18 2.89
N ILE A 18 10.71 1.69 3.99
CA ILE A 18 9.78 2.42 4.87
C ILE A 18 10.49 2.65 6.20
N GLY A 19 10.92 3.87 6.48
CA GLY A 19 11.79 4.14 7.63
C GLY A 19 13.08 3.33 7.52
N ASP A 20 13.30 2.44 8.48
CA ASP A 20 14.43 1.50 8.51
C ASP A 20 14.09 0.11 7.93
N THR A 21 12.82 -0.15 7.59
CA THR A 21 12.37 -1.43 7.06
C THR A 21 12.63 -1.53 5.55
N PRO A 22 13.56 -2.39 5.08
CA PRO A 22 13.86 -2.53 3.65
C PRO A 22 12.73 -3.24 2.92
N LEU A 23 12.54 -2.89 1.64
CA LEU A 23 11.72 -3.64 0.70
C LEU A 23 12.63 -4.30 -0.33
N THR A 24 12.69 -5.63 -0.34
CA THR A 24 13.47 -6.39 -1.33
C THR A 24 12.61 -6.70 -2.55
N TYR A 25 13.24 -6.93 -3.70
CA TYR A 25 12.56 -7.17 -4.97
C TYR A 25 13.06 -8.45 -5.64
N ASP A 26 12.29 -8.96 -6.59
CA ASP A 26 12.72 -10.07 -7.45
C ASP A 26 13.87 -9.67 -8.37
N ARG A 27 14.45 -10.65 -9.09
CA ARG A 27 15.63 -10.43 -9.95
C ARG A 27 15.37 -9.42 -11.07
N LEU A 28 14.14 -9.33 -11.55
CA LEU A 28 13.72 -8.37 -12.57
C LEU A 28 13.38 -7.00 -11.96
N GLY A 29 13.29 -6.94 -10.63
CA GLY A 29 12.99 -5.74 -9.88
C GLY A 29 11.52 -5.32 -9.96
N SER A 30 10.63 -6.07 -10.61
CA SER A 30 9.26 -5.64 -10.82
C SER A 30 8.37 -5.87 -9.60
N ARG A 31 8.72 -6.84 -8.75
CA ARG A 31 7.86 -7.27 -7.63
C ARG A 31 8.58 -7.26 -6.29
N PRO A 32 8.03 -6.58 -5.28
CA PRO A 32 8.48 -6.72 -3.90
C PRO A 32 8.43 -8.17 -3.43
N ARG A 33 9.46 -8.70 -2.77
CA ARG A 33 9.54 -10.07 -2.24
C ARG A 33 9.54 -10.15 -0.72
N ALA A 34 10.03 -9.13 -0.03
CA ALA A 34 9.96 -9.07 1.42
C ALA A 34 9.91 -7.62 1.89
N LEU A 35 9.09 -7.36 2.91
CA LEU A 35 9.03 -6.13 3.68
C LEU A 35 9.71 -6.39 5.04
N GLY A 36 10.97 -6.01 5.18
CA GLY A 36 11.79 -6.39 6.32
C GLY A 36 11.83 -7.91 6.46
N ASN A 37 11.26 -8.42 7.55
CA ASN A 37 11.17 -9.85 7.84
C ASN A 37 9.88 -10.52 7.31
N TYR A 38 8.95 -9.74 6.74
CA TYR A 38 7.69 -10.27 6.19
C TYR A 38 7.88 -10.69 4.73
N ALA A 39 7.80 -11.98 4.45
CA ALA A 39 7.77 -12.48 3.08
C ALA A 39 6.51 -12.00 2.35
N LEU A 40 6.64 -11.71 1.06
CA LEU A 40 5.53 -11.29 0.20
C LEU A 40 5.25 -12.38 -0.82
N ASP A 41 4.15 -13.10 -0.66
CA ASP A 41 3.76 -14.16 -1.59
C ASP A 41 2.74 -13.67 -2.60
N TYR A 42 2.83 -14.19 -3.82
CA TYR A 42 1.96 -13.82 -4.93
C TYR A 42 1.24 -15.05 -5.48
N ASP A 43 0.18 -14.80 -6.25
CA ASP A 43 -0.43 -15.85 -7.08
C ASP A 43 0.55 -16.38 -8.14
N MET A 44 0.18 -17.50 -8.77
CA MET A 44 1.04 -18.16 -9.77
C MET A 44 1.38 -17.26 -10.96
N LEU A 45 0.50 -16.31 -11.30
CA LEU A 45 0.72 -15.35 -12.37
C LEU A 45 1.52 -14.12 -11.91
N GLY A 46 1.80 -13.99 -10.61
CA GLY A 46 2.54 -12.88 -10.03
C GLY A 46 1.77 -11.56 -9.99
N SER A 47 0.46 -11.59 -10.24
CA SER A 47 -0.37 -10.41 -10.43
C SER A 47 -0.96 -9.90 -9.10
N ARG A 48 -1.25 -10.82 -8.16
CA ARG A 48 -1.93 -10.54 -6.90
C ARG A 48 -1.07 -10.95 -5.71
N LEU A 49 -1.00 -10.07 -4.72
CA LEU A 49 -0.34 -10.34 -3.44
C LEU A 49 -1.27 -11.22 -2.59
N LYS A 50 -0.81 -12.39 -2.16
CA LYS A 50 -1.58 -13.36 -1.37
C LYS A 50 -1.30 -13.27 0.12
N SER A 51 -0.14 -12.77 0.53
CA SER A 51 0.19 -12.59 1.95
C SER A 51 1.29 -11.55 2.16
N ILE A 52 1.32 -11.00 3.38
CA ILE A 52 2.42 -10.20 3.91
C ILE A 52 2.83 -10.84 5.25
N GLY A 53 3.88 -11.66 5.22
CA GLY A 53 4.21 -12.56 6.33
C GLY A 53 3.02 -13.48 6.62
N ASP A 54 2.57 -13.49 7.87
CA ASP A 54 1.44 -14.31 8.31
C ASP A 54 0.06 -13.67 8.00
N ALA A 55 0.02 -12.45 7.48
CA ALA A 55 -1.22 -11.77 7.11
C ALA A 55 -1.66 -12.18 5.70
N GLU A 56 -2.56 -13.17 5.60
CA GLU A 56 -3.15 -13.62 4.34
C GLU A 56 -4.10 -12.57 3.74
N ILE A 57 -4.08 -12.39 2.42
CA ILE A 57 -4.99 -11.51 1.69
C ILE A 57 -6.08 -12.33 1.02
N THR A 58 -7.30 -12.20 1.52
CA THR A 58 -8.48 -12.79 0.86
C THR A 58 -9.00 -11.82 -0.19
N TYR A 59 -9.52 -12.35 -1.30
CA TYR A 59 -10.10 -11.57 -2.39
C TYR A 59 -11.62 -11.83 -2.51
N ASP A 60 -12.33 -10.90 -3.14
CA ASP A 60 -13.74 -11.07 -3.50
C ASP A 60 -13.97 -12.27 -4.46
N ARG A 61 -15.23 -12.65 -4.68
CA ARG A 61 -15.60 -13.79 -5.53
C ARG A 61 -15.09 -13.69 -6.97
N LEU A 62 -14.85 -12.47 -7.47
CA LEU A 62 -14.30 -12.21 -8.80
C LEU A 62 -12.76 -12.17 -8.79
N GLY A 63 -12.15 -12.27 -7.61
CA GLY A 63 -10.71 -12.19 -7.39
C GLY A 63 -10.13 -10.80 -7.64
N SER A 64 -10.96 -9.78 -7.84
CA SER A 64 -10.48 -8.48 -8.35
C SER A 64 -10.04 -7.54 -7.24
N ARG A 65 -10.60 -7.69 -6.04
CA ARG A 65 -10.38 -6.78 -4.91
C ARG A 65 -10.12 -7.55 -3.62
N PRO A 66 -9.12 -7.15 -2.82
CA PRO A 66 -8.96 -7.66 -1.47
C PRO A 66 -10.24 -7.45 -0.63
N SER A 67 -10.70 -8.47 0.07
CA SER A 67 -11.81 -8.42 1.02
C SER A 67 -11.36 -8.55 2.47
N ALA A 68 -10.15 -9.06 2.73
CA ALA A 68 -9.55 -9.12 4.05
C ALA A 68 -8.01 -9.11 3.98
N LEU A 69 -7.38 -8.66 5.06
CA LEU A 69 -5.94 -8.74 5.35
C LEU A 69 -5.78 -9.38 6.74
N GLY A 70 -5.34 -10.64 6.79
CA GLY A 70 -5.41 -11.47 7.98
C GLY A 70 -6.87 -11.55 8.48
N THR A 71 -7.08 -11.16 9.73
CA THR A 71 -8.41 -11.09 10.34
C THR A 71 -9.14 -9.76 10.10
N TRP A 72 -8.49 -8.80 9.45
CA TRP A 72 -9.04 -7.47 9.24
C TRP A 72 -9.85 -7.38 7.95
N PRO A 73 -11.14 -6.98 7.99
CA PRO A 73 -11.92 -6.75 6.78
C PRO A 73 -11.35 -5.56 6.01
N VAL A 74 -11.45 -5.64 4.68
CA VAL A 74 -11.12 -4.55 3.76
C VAL A 74 -12.42 -4.05 3.16
N GLU A 75 -12.69 -2.76 3.32
CA GLU A 75 -13.91 -2.13 2.84
C GLU A 75 -13.64 -1.09 1.77
N TYR A 76 -14.66 -0.84 0.97
CA TYR A 76 -14.63 0.09 -0.15
C TYR A 76 -15.72 1.15 0.00
N ASP A 77 -15.53 2.27 -0.70
CA ASP A 77 -16.56 3.29 -0.85
C ASP A 77 -17.87 2.73 -1.43
N ARG A 78 -18.94 3.54 -1.39
CA ARG A 78 -20.27 3.14 -1.89
C ARG A 78 -20.30 2.75 -3.38
N LEU A 79 -19.31 3.22 -4.16
CA LEU A 79 -19.17 2.89 -5.58
C LEU A 79 -18.29 1.65 -5.80
N GLY A 80 -17.72 1.08 -4.74
CA GLY A 80 -16.82 -0.07 -4.77
C GLY A 80 -15.46 0.22 -5.42
N SER A 81 -15.10 1.49 -5.56
CA SER A 81 -13.98 1.94 -6.40
C SER A 81 -12.68 2.15 -5.63
N ARG A 82 -12.78 2.57 -4.37
CA ARG A 82 -11.62 2.90 -3.52
C ARG A 82 -11.77 2.24 -2.17
N MET A 83 -10.68 1.64 -1.70
CA MET A 83 -10.58 1.11 -0.35
C MET A 83 -10.73 2.26 0.65
N ASN A 84 -11.66 2.18 1.60
CA ASN A 84 -11.89 3.23 2.59
C ASN A 84 -11.63 2.77 4.03
N ARG A 85 -11.40 1.48 4.27
CA ARG A 85 -11.00 0.95 5.58
C ARG A 85 -10.25 -0.37 5.46
N VAL A 86 -9.26 -0.58 6.33
CA VAL A 86 -8.60 -1.87 6.58
C VAL A 86 -8.65 -2.13 8.08
N GLY A 87 -9.49 -3.07 8.52
CA GLY A 87 -9.68 -3.36 9.94
C GLY A 87 -10.08 -2.11 10.73
N PRO A 88 -9.30 -1.72 11.76
CA PRO A 88 -9.57 -0.51 12.55
C PRO A 88 -9.08 0.79 11.88
N TYR A 89 -8.41 0.72 10.72
CA TYR A 89 -7.74 1.85 10.10
C TYR A 89 -8.57 2.42 8.94
N ASP A 90 -9.20 3.57 9.15
CA ASP A 90 -9.93 4.30 8.11
C ASP A 90 -8.95 4.96 7.12
N LEU A 91 -9.32 4.96 5.84
CA LEU A 91 -8.56 5.58 4.76
C LEU A 91 -9.31 6.84 4.28
N ALA A 92 -8.63 7.99 4.33
CA ALA A 92 -9.15 9.23 3.75
C ALA A 92 -8.38 9.61 2.49
N TYR A 93 -9.10 10.14 1.51
CA TYR A 93 -8.54 10.65 0.25
C TYR A 93 -8.79 12.14 0.15
N ARG A 94 -7.93 12.86 -0.58
CA ARG A 94 -8.17 14.29 -0.84
C ARG A 94 -9.39 14.49 -1.74
N MET A 95 -10.19 15.51 -1.43
CA MET A 95 -11.56 15.79 -1.92
C MET A 95 -11.78 15.71 -3.45
N LEU A 96 -10.73 15.84 -4.26
CA LEU A 96 -10.81 15.83 -5.74
C LEU A 96 -9.93 14.76 -6.42
N GLY A 97 -9.35 13.81 -5.67
CA GLY A 97 -8.35 12.89 -6.23
C GLY A 97 -8.39 11.46 -5.70
N SER A 98 -7.62 10.57 -6.33
CA SER A 98 -7.32 9.21 -5.87
C SER A 98 -6.15 9.17 -4.86
N ARG A 99 -5.67 10.34 -4.45
CA ARG A 99 -4.53 10.50 -3.55
C ARG A 99 -4.94 10.23 -2.11
N ILE A 100 -4.37 9.19 -1.52
CA ILE A 100 -4.52 8.86 -0.11
C ILE A 100 -3.96 10.02 0.73
N ASP A 101 -4.66 10.41 1.79
CA ASP A 101 -4.25 11.47 2.71
C ASP A 101 -3.91 10.90 4.09
N THR A 102 -4.73 9.95 4.57
CA THR A 102 -4.53 9.28 5.86
C THR A 102 -4.85 7.80 5.78
N ILE A 103 -4.17 7.00 6.60
CA ILE A 103 -4.44 5.58 6.85
C ILE A 103 -4.41 5.38 8.37
N GLY A 104 -5.58 5.35 9.01
CA GLY A 104 -5.69 5.38 10.48
C GLY A 104 -4.88 6.55 11.07
N PRO A 105 -3.92 6.30 11.98
CA PRO A 105 -3.09 7.34 12.59
C PRO A 105 -1.93 7.84 11.71
N MET A 106 -1.80 7.34 10.47
CA MET A 106 -0.73 7.69 9.54
C MET A 106 -1.17 8.78 8.57
N ARG A 107 -0.63 10.00 8.70
CA ARG A 107 -0.79 11.06 7.71
C ARG A 107 0.28 10.94 6.62
N ILE A 108 -0.13 10.95 5.36
CA ILE A 108 0.74 10.69 4.21
C ILE A 108 1.11 12.00 3.50
N HIS A 109 2.36 12.39 3.64
CA HIS A 109 2.93 13.54 2.95
C HIS A 109 3.51 13.12 1.60
N HIS A 110 3.09 13.80 0.53
CA HIS A 110 3.51 13.49 -0.84
C HIS A 110 4.63 14.43 -1.30
N ASP A 111 5.30 14.08 -2.40
CA ASP A 111 6.25 15.01 -3.03
C ASP A 111 5.57 16.27 -3.59
N ARG A 112 6.38 17.23 -4.08
CA ARG A 112 5.88 18.54 -4.56
C ARG A 112 4.88 18.43 -5.71
N LEU A 113 4.98 17.38 -6.53
CA LEU A 113 4.03 17.11 -7.62
C LEU A 113 2.81 16.34 -7.11
N GLY A 114 2.88 15.82 -5.89
CA GLY A 114 1.82 15.09 -5.22
C GLY A 114 1.57 13.70 -5.82
N SER A 115 2.43 13.20 -6.69
CA SER A 115 2.21 11.91 -7.34
C SER A 115 2.54 10.74 -6.42
N ARG A 116 3.39 10.97 -5.41
CA ARG A 116 4.02 9.89 -4.65
C ARG A 116 4.17 10.22 -3.17
N PRO A 117 3.77 9.30 -2.27
CA PRO A 117 4.08 9.38 -0.85
C PRO A 117 5.59 9.53 -0.60
N LYS A 118 5.99 10.43 0.28
CA LYS A 118 7.40 10.65 0.65
C LYS A 118 7.66 10.43 2.12
N ARG A 119 6.64 10.60 2.94
CA ARG A 119 6.78 10.61 4.37
C ARG A 119 5.45 10.27 5.03
N VAL A 120 5.53 9.56 6.14
CA VAL A 120 4.41 9.22 6.99
C VAL A 120 4.61 9.88 8.34
N GLU A 121 3.59 10.56 8.83
CA GLU A 121 3.56 11.15 10.16
C GLU A 121 2.56 10.39 11.03
N LEU A 122 3.01 9.92 12.20
CA LEU A 122 2.16 9.28 13.20
C LEU A 122 1.53 10.32 14.11
N THR A 123 0.19 10.38 14.10
CA THR A 123 -0.59 11.44 14.76
C THR A 123 -1.23 11.02 16.09
N ASP A 124 -1.16 9.74 16.45
CA ASP A 124 -1.77 9.15 17.66
C ASP A 124 -0.83 9.13 18.88
N GLY A 125 0.38 9.71 18.75
CA GLY A 125 1.37 9.72 19.82
C GLY A 125 2.21 8.44 19.93
N THR A 126 2.04 7.48 19.03
CA THR A 126 2.91 6.30 18.97
C THR A 126 4.37 6.68 18.71
N ALA A 127 5.29 6.00 19.39
CA ALA A 127 6.73 6.30 19.34
C ALA A 127 7.43 5.74 18.09
N ARG A 128 6.80 4.80 17.38
CA ARG A 128 7.36 4.16 16.18
C ARG A 128 6.26 3.53 15.34
N LEU A 129 6.56 3.27 14.07
CA LEU A 129 5.75 2.43 13.21
C LEU A 129 5.83 0.98 13.70
N ASN A 130 4.75 0.47 14.26
CA ASN A 130 4.66 -0.94 14.64
C ASN A 130 4.35 -1.82 13.42
N ASP A 131 4.41 -3.13 13.62
CA ASP A 131 4.24 -4.14 12.56
C ASP A 131 2.86 -4.04 11.89
N GLU A 132 1.81 -3.83 12.67
CA GLU A 132 0.45 -3.65 12.20
C GLU A 132 0.29 -2.46 11.25
N LEU A 133 0.80 -1.30 11.64
CA LEU A 133 0.78 -0.09 10.84
C LEU A 133 1.70 -0.21 9.61
N LEU A 134 2.86 -0.86 9.75
CA LEU A 134 3.79 -1.12 8.66
C LEU A 134 3.16 -1.99 7.58
N ILE A 135 2.54 -3.11 7.97
CA ILE A 135 1.86 -4.04 7.07
C ILE A 135 0.67 -3.34 6.40
N THR A 136 -0.13 -2.60 7.17
CA THR A 136 -1.28 -1.85 6.64
C THR A 136 -0.85 -0.78 5.66
N LEU A 137 0.17 0.00 6.00
CA LEU A 137 0.74 1.03 5.12
C LEU A 137 1.22 0.42 3.81
N PHE A 138 2.02 -0.64 3.88
CA PHE A 138 2.53 -1.32 2.69
C PHE A 138 1.39 -1.87 1.82
N PHE A 139 0.44 -2.58 2.43
CA PHE A 139 -0.73 -3.15 1.74
C PHE A 139 -1.51 -2.08 0.97
N VAL A 140 -1.85 -0.96 1.63
CA VAL A 140 -2.62 0.12 1.00
C VAL A 140 -1.82 0.79 -0.12
N LEU A 141 -0.54 1.09 0.10
CA LEU A 141 0.30 1.73 -0.92
C LEU A 141 0.53 0.83 -2.14
N ASP A 142 0.75 -0.47 -1.93
CA ASP A 142 0.91 -1.43 -3.02
C ASP A 142 -0.40 -1.61 -3.81
N HIS A 143 -1.55 -1.64 -3.12
CA HIS A 143 -2.86 -1.71 -3.77
C HIS A 143 -3.12 -0.49 -4.67
N ILE A 144 -2.88 0.73 -4.16
CA ILE A 144 -3.05 1.97 -4.92
C ILE A 144 -2.09 2.00 -6.13
N ARG A 145 -0.83 1.61 -5.95
CA ARG A 145 0.14 1.57 -7.05
C ARG A 145 -0.34 0.66 -8.20
N ARG A 146 -0.84 -0.53 -7.88
CA ARG A 146 -1.30 -1.51 -8.90
C ARG A 146 -2.57 -1.08 -9.62
N SER A 147 -3.48 -0.36 -8.96
CA SER A 147 -4.69 0.17 -9.62
C SER A 147 -4.38 1.30 -10.61
N HIS A 148 -3.30 2.05 -10.38
CA HIS A 148 -2.79 3.02 -11.34
C HIS A 148 -2.11 2.35 -12.54
N GLU A 149 -1.36 1.26 -12.34
CA GLU A 149 -0.74 0.51 -13.44
C GLU A 149 -1.78 -0.10 -14.38
N SER A 150 -2.84 -0.71 -13.86
CA SER A 150 -3.90 -1.30 -14.67
C SER A 150 -4.67 -0.25 -15.50
N SER A 151 -4.97 0.91 -14.93
CA SER A 151 -5.63 2.01 -15.65
C SER A 151 -4.76 2.63 -16.75
N SER A 152 -3.44 2.73 -16.53
CA SER A 152 -2.51 3.23 -17.56
C SER A 152 -2.35 2.28 -18.75
N SER A 153 -2.42 0.96 -18.52
CA SER A 153 -2.32 -0.05 -19.59
C SER A 153 -3.57 -0.13 -20.48
N ALA A 154 -4.74 0.27 -19.97
CA ALA A 154 -5.99 0.25 -20.72
C ALA A 154 -6.16 1.46 -21.67
N GLY A 155 -5.40 2.55 -21.46
CA GLY A 155 -5.47 3.77 -22.27
C GLY A 155 -4.53 3.81 -23.49
N GLY A 156 -3.78 2.73 -23.75
CA GLY A 156 -2.74 2.69 -24.79
C GLY A 156 -3.19 2.24 -26.19
N ASN A 157 -4.47 1.93 -26.39
CA ASN A 157 -5.03 1.62 -27.72
C ASN A 157 -6.02 2.71 -28.12
N SER A 158 -5.53 3.75 -28.79
CA SER A 158 -6.33 4.69 -29.59
C SER A 158 -5.49 5.22 -30.73
#